data_AF-A0A8S3IAE8-F1
#
_entry.id   AF-A0A8S3IAE8-F1
#
_cell.length_a   1.000
_cell.length_b   1.000
_cell.length_c   1.000
_cell.angle_alpha   90.00
_cell.angle_beta   90.00
_cell.angle_gamma   90.00
#
_symmetry.space_group_name_H-M   'P 1'
#
loop_
_entity.id
_entity.type
_entity.pdbx_description
1 polymer ?
#
loop_
_entity_poly.entity_id
_entity_poly.type
_entity_poly.pdbx_seq_one_letter_code
_entity_poly.pdbx_strand_id
1 'polypeptide(L)'
;MSDKIEDISCALQVEFANKYIGGGVLGAGCVQEEIRFCICPEMLVSLLICEKMEPNECIFLIGCERYSSYRSYADSFRFDGNYEDKVAKDNWGRKWCHVVAMDAMYFADPSLQYDMQHVDRDLLKAYTSFYPQDTKKEDDAYFGIVTGSWGCGAFNGDREWK
;
A
#
# COMPACT_ATOMS: atom_id res chain seq x y z
N MET A 1 -9.68 -17.33 -7.96
CA MET A 1 -9.38 -15.90 -8.11
C MET A 1 -8.38 -15.57 -7.02
N SER A 2 -7.37 -14.75 -7.28
CA SER A 2 -6.49 -14.32 -6.18
C SER A 2 -7.18 -13.20 -5.41
N ASP A 3 -7.19 -13.32 -4.08
CA ASP A 3 -7.84 -12.38 -3.16
C ASP A 3 -6.87 -11.29 -2.66
N LYS A 4 -5.67 -11.19 -3.25
CA LYS A 4 -4.61 -10.28 -2.78
C LYS A 4 -4.56 -9.00 -3.60
N ILE A 5 -4.22 -7.90 -2.92
CA ILE A 5 -4.14 -6.55 -3.51
C ILE A 5 -3.15 -6.51 -4.68
N GLU A 6 -1.96 -7.10 -4.51
CA GLU A 6 -0.88 -7.08 -5.51
C GLU A 6 -1.17 -7.93 -6.76
N ASP A 7 -2.19 -8.79 -6.74
CA ASP A 7 -2.56 -9.63 -7.88
C ASP A 7 -3.64 -8.98 -8.76
N ILE A 8 -4.22 -7.83 -8.35
CA ILE A 8 -5.23 -7.11 -9.12
C ILE A 8 -4.56 -6.01 -9.94
N SER A 9 -4.51 -6.20 -11.26
CA SER A 9 -3.94 -5.21 -12.20
C SER A 9 -4.92 -4.08 -12.54
N CYS A 10 -4.40 -3.01 -13.15
CA CYS A 10 -5.20 -1.88 -13.66
C CYS A 10 -6.04 -1.14 -12.60
N ALA A 11 -5.52 -1.05 -11.38
CA ALA A 11 -6.17 -0.36 -10.27
C ALA A 11 -5.15 0.37 -9.38
N LEU A 12 -5.64 1.26 -8.51
CA LEU A 12 -4.85 1.84 -7.43
C LEU A 12 -4.77 0.85 -6.28
N GLN A 13 -3.58 0.28 -6.06
CA GLN A 13 -3.35 -0.69 -5.02
C GLN A 13 -2.93 0.01 -3.72
N VAL A 14 -3.65 -0.23 -2.64
CA VAL A 14 -3.33 0.36 -1.33
C VAL A 14 -2.25 -0.46 -0.63
N GLU A 15 -1.22 0.24 -0.16
CA GLU A 15 -0.19 -0.28 0.72
C GLU A 15 -0.46 0.27 2.13
N PHE A 16 -0.63 -0.65 3.09
CA PHE A 16 -0.97 -0.34 4.49
C PHE A 16 0.27 0.07 5.27
N ALA A 17 0.74 1.25 4.92
CA ALA A 17 2.06 1.74 5.27
C ALA A 17 2.24 2.02 6.76
N ASN A 18 3.50 2.05 7.19
CA ASN A 18 3.93 2.85 8.30
C ASN A 18 4.12 4.31 7.85
N LYS A 19 3.99 5.28 8.77
CA LYS A 19 4.28 6.69 8.49
C LYS A 19 5.72 6.93 8.01
N TYR A 20 6.64 6.04 8.36
CA TYR A 20 7.94 5.90 7.72
C TYR A 20 7.84 4.79 6.68
N ILE A 21 7.83 5.15 5.40
CA ILE A 21 7.58 4.24 4.30
C ILE A 21 8.49 3.00 4.33
N GLY A 22 7.91 1.83 4.07
CA GLY A 22 8.59 0.53 4.12
C GLY A 22 8.70 -0.08 5.52
N GLY A 23 8.27 0.65 6.56
CA GLY A 23 8.12 0.13 7.91
C GLY A 23 9.36 -0.62 8.41
N GLY A 24 9.17 -1.91 8.71
CA GLY A 24 10.21 -2.79 9.22
C GLY A 24 10.99 -3.57 8.16
N VAL A 25 10.93 -3.20 6.87
CA VAL A 25 11.44 -4.06 5.77
C VAL A 25 12.93 -4.36 5.84
N LEU A 26 13.74 -3.44 6.41
CA LEU A 26 15.17 -3.66 6.65
C LEU A 26 15.46 -4.29 8.03
N GLY A 27 14.42 -4.57 8.81
CA GLY A 27 14.47 -5.12 10.15
C GLY A 27 13.69 -6.44 10.25
N ALA A 28 12.77 -6.51 11.20
CA ALA A 28 11.99 -7.71 11.49
C ALA A 28 10.54 -7.65 10.97
N GLY A 29 10.17 -6.60 10.23
CA GLY A 29 8.82 -6.47 9.69
C GLY A 29 8.55 -7.51 8.59
N CYS A 30 7.37 -8.12 8.62
CA CYS A 30 6.98 -9.13 7.64
C CYS A 30 5.45 -9.20 7.48
N VAL A 31 4.79 -8.05 7.45
CA VAL A 31 3.35 -7.94 7.19
C VAL A 31 3.14 -7.37 5.79
N GLN A 32 1.96 -6.82 5.49
CA GLN A 32 1.57 -6.44 4.13
C GLN A 32 2.57 -5.45 3.47
N GLU A 33 2.98 -4.41 4.20
CA GLU A 33 3.97 -3.42 3.74
C GLU A 33 5.31 -4.09 3.37
N GLU A 34 5.94 -4.77 4.31
CA GLU A 34 7.28 -5.31 4.09
C GLU A 34 7.29 -6.42 3.05
N ILE A 35 6.25 -7.26 3.02
CA ILE A 35 6.08 -8.28 1.97
C ILE A 35 6.00 -7.60 0.60
N ARG A 36 5.24 -6.50 0.48
CA ARG A 36 5.12 -5.78 -0.79
C ARG A 36 6.46 -5.23 -1.25
N PHE A 37 7.24 -4.65 -0.35
CA PHE A 37 8.58 -4.13 -0.66
C PHE A 37 9.57 -5.26 -0.98
N CYS A 38 9.42 -6.44 -0.39
CA CYS A 38 10.27 -7.60 -0.71
C CYS A 38 10.01 -8.15 -2.11
N ILE A 39 8.76 -8.20 -2.55
CA ILE A 39 8.41 -8.71 -3.90
C ILE A 39 8.60 -7.66 -4.99
N CYS A 40 8.57 -6.36 -4.65
CA CYS A 40 8.80 -5.22 -5.53
C CYS A 40 9.96 -4.34 -4.99
N PRO A 41 11.22 -4.82 -4.98
CA PRO A 41 12.35 -4.17 -4.33
C PRO A 41 12.70 -2.77 -4.84
N GLU A 42 12.25 -2.36 -6.02
CA GLU A 42 12.39 -0.97 -6.49
C GLU A 42 11.72 0.04 -5.54
N MET A 43 10.69 -0.39 -4.80
CA MET A 43 10.03 0.42 -3.78
C MET A 43 10.98 0.80 -2.64
N LEU A 44 12.05 0.04 -2.39
CA LEU A 44 13.04 0.31 -1.33
C LEU A 44 13.76 1.66 -1.52
N VAL A 45 13.81 2.20 -2.75
CA VAL A 45 14.38 3.53 -3.00
C VAL A 45 13.61 4.62 -2.24
N SER A 46 12.32 4.43 -1.98
CA SER A 46 11.50 5.38 -1.21
C SER A 46 12.03 5.62 0.21
N LEU A 47 12.65 4.62 0.84
CA LEU A 47 13.25 4.76 2.19
C LEU A 47 14.38 5.80 2.21
N LEU A 48 15.04 6.03 1.08
CA LEU A 48 16.14 6.97 0.97
C LEU A 48 15.65 8.41 0.74
N ILE A 49 14.53 8.57 0.03
CA ILE A 49 14.12 9.87 -0.54
C ILE A 49 12.86 10.46 0.09
N CYS A 50 12.05 9.65 0.78
CA CYS A 50 10.81 10.09 1.39
C CYS A 50 11.00 10.29 2.90
N GLU A 51 10.61 11.47 3.39
CA GLU A 51 10.51 11.73 4.83
C GLU A 51 9.25 11.06 5.44
N LYS A 52 9.11 11.18 6.77
CA LYS A 52 7.92 10.74 7.50
C LYS A 52 6.67 11.42 6.93
N MET A 53 5.65 10.65 6.58
CA MET A 53 4.36 11.17 6.15
C MET A 53 3.65 11.93 7.29
N GLU A 54 3.18 13.13 6.98
CA GLU A 54 2.25 13.88 7.82
C GLU A 54 0.79 13.44 7.55
N PRO A 55 -0.19 13.80 8.41
CA PRO A 55 -1.58 13.35 8.28
C PRO A 55 -2.26 13.63 6.94
N ASN A 56 -1.81 14.66 6.22
CA ASN A 56 -2.33 15.10 4.94
C ASN A 56 -1.47 14.68 3.74
N GLU A 57 -0.52 13.77 3.93
CA GLU A 57 0.41 13.31 2.89
C GLU A 57 0.22 11.81 2.58
N CYS A 58 0.62 11.39 1.39
CA CYS A 58 0.71 9.98 1.00
C CYS A 58 1.83 9.85 -0.04
N ILE A 59 2.28 8.62 -0.31
CA ILE A 59 3.35 8.37 -1.27
C ILE A 59 2.82 7.49 -2.41
N PHE A 60 2.94 7.97 -3.64
CA PHE A 60 2.64 7.18 -4.83
C PHE A 60 3.91 6.53 -5.38
N LEU A 61 3.86 5.21 -5.56
CA LEU A 61 4.91 4.40 -6.17
C LEU A 61 4.35 3.83 -7.47
N ILE A 62 4.80 4.41 -8.60
CA ILE A 62 4.26 4.11 -9.93
C ILE A 62 5.35 3.47 -10.77
N GLY A 63 5.06 2.30 -11.33
CA GLY A 63 5.95 1.63 -12.27
C GLY A 63 6.81 0.52 -11.70
N CYS A 64 6.73 0.25 -10.40
CA CYS A 64 7.54 -0.78 -9.76
C CYS A 64 7.17 -2.18 -10.27
N GLU A 65 8.17 -2.96 -10.66
CA GLU A 65 8.04 -4.32 -11.13
C GLU A 65 8.01 -5.32 -9.96
N ARG A 66 7.20 -6.38 -10.10
CA ARG A 66 7.23 -7.51 -9.16
C ARG A 66 8.23 -8.56 -9.65
N TYR A 67 9.16 -8.93 -8.78
CA TYR A 67 10.23 -9.89 -9.10
C TYR A 67 10.04 -11.25 -8.44
N SER A 68 9.28 -11.32 -7.35
CA SER A 68 9.18 -12.53 -6.52
C SER A 68 7.73 -13.00 -6.32
N SER A 69 7.55 -14.31 -6.44
CA SER A 69 6.40 -15.04 -5.94
C SER A 69 6.62 -15.36 -4.47
N TYR A 70 5.54 -15.48 -3.71
CA TYR A 70 5.63 -15.81 -2.29
C TYR A 70 4.41 -16.59 -1.82
N ARG A 71 4.59 -17.28 -0.69
CA ARG A 71 3.51 -17.95 0.02
C ARG A 71 3.49 -17.54 1.48
N SER A 72 2.31 -17.72 2.08
CA SER A 72 2.05 -17.47 3.50
C SER A 72 2.31 -16.01 3.91
N TYR A 73 2.40 -15.73 5.21
CA TYR A 73 2.44 -14.36 5.76
C TYR A 73 3.16 -14.34 7.12
N ALA A 74 3.70 -13.19 7.54
CA ALA A 74 4.42 -13.04 8.82
C ALA A 74 5.49 -14.12 9.01
N ASP A 75 5.55 -14.77 10.18
CA ASP A 75 6.56 -15.79 10.52
C ASP A 75 6.66 -16.95 9.52
N SER A 76 5.58 -17.19 8.79
CA SER A 76 5.47 -18.25 7.78
C SER A 76 5.77 -17.79 6.35
N PHE A 77 6.00 -16.49 6.11
CA PHE A 77 6.31 -15.92 4.80
C PHE A 77 7.54 -16.58 4.18
N ARG A 78 7.42 -17.06 2.94
CA ARG A 78 8.53 -17.66 2.21
C ARG A 78 8.51 -17.22 0.75
N PHE A 79 9.70 -16.98 0.22
CA PHE A 79 9.92 -16.90 -1.23
C PHE A 79 9.46 -18.19 -1.91
N ASP A 80 8.74 -18.06 -3.02
CA ASP A 80 8.13 -19.18 -3.75
C ASP A 80 8.54 -19.19 -5.23
N GLY A 81 9.69 -18.58 -5.55
CA GLY A 81 10.23 -18.52 -6.91
C GLY A 81 10.14 -17.14 -7.54
N ASN A 82 10.77 -16.99 -8.70
CA ASN A 82 10.73 -15.74 -9.46
C ASN A 82 9.29 -15.47 -9.94
N TYR A 83 8.95 -14.20 -10.11
CA TYR A 83 7.72 -13.76 -10.72
C TYR A 83 8.04 -13.10 -12.06
N GLU A 84 7.41 -13.58 -13.13
CA GLU A 84 7.45 -12.91 -14.42
C GLU A 84 6.32 -11.89 -14.48
N ASP A 85 6.65 -10.63 -14.27
CA ASP A 85 5.66 -9.56 -14.33
C ASP A 85 5.20 -9.31 -15.77
N LYS A 86 3.97 -9.73 -16.07
CA LYS A 86 3.33 -9.57 -17.38
C LYS A 86 2.48 -8.31 -17.50
N VAL A 87 2.48 -7.44 -16.48
CA VAL A 87 1.77 -6.16 -16.53
C VAL A 87 2.36 -5.30 -17.65
N ALA A 88 1.47 -4.67 -18.41
CA ALA A 88 1.83 -3.80 -19.52
C ALA A 88 2.65 -2.60 -19.03
N LYS A 89 3.32 -1.92 -19.96
CA LYS A 89 3.99 -0.65 -19.69
C LYS A 89 3.20 0.52 -20.28
N ASP A 90 3.28 1.68 -19.65
CA ASP A 90 2.75 2.92 -20.20
C ASP A 90 3.68 3.53 -21.25
N ASN A 91 3.29 4.68 -21.80
CA ASN A 91 4.06 5.40 -22.81
C ASN A 91 5.42 5.91 -22.30
N TRP A 92 5.68 5.87 -20.99
CA TRP A 92 6.95 6.26 -20.37
C TRP A 92 7.80 5.05 -19.98
N GLY A 93 7.35 3.83 -20.33
CA GLY A 93 8.07 2.58 -20.05
C GLY A 93 7.93 2.10 -18.61
N ARG A 94 7.03 2.69 -17.82
CA ARG A 94 6.72 2.28 -16.45
C ARG A 94 5.71 1.14 -16.47
N LYS A 95 5.83 0.15 -15.59
CA LYS A 95 4.78 -0.87 -15.42
C LYS A 95 3.45 -0.21 -15.03
N TRP A 96 2.32 -0.74 -15.49
CA TRP A 96 0.99 -0.37 -15.04
C TRP A 96 0.68 -0.89 -13.62
N CYS A 97 1.56 -0.52 -12.69
CA CYS A 97 1.53 -0.84 -11.27
C CYS A 97 1.48 0.48 -10.52
N HIS A 98 0.33 0.78 -9.94
CA HIS A 98 0.09 2.02 -9.21
C HIS A 98 -0.19 1.67 -7.77
N VAL A 99 0.76 2.02 -6.89
CA VAL A 99 0.64 1.79 -5.46
C VAL A 99 0.53 3.14 -4.75
N VAL A 100 -0.40 3.25 -3.80
CA VAL A 100 -0.45 4.35 -2.83
C VAL A 100 -0.16 3.82 -1.45
N ALA A 101 0.89 4.34 -0.84
CA ALA A 101 1.24 4.06 0.54
C ALA A 101 0.58 5.11 1.44
N MET A 102 -0.19 4.63 2.42
CA MET A 102 -0.93 5.47 3.36
C MET A 102 -0.96 4.85 4.75
N ASP A 103 -0.57 5.63 5.75
CA ASP A 103 -0.41 5.13 7.11
C ASP A 103 -1.66 5.32 7.97
N ALA A 104 -2.08 4.26 8.67
CA ALA A 104 -3.18 4.33 9.64
C ALA A 104 -2.69 4.85 11.00
N MET A 105 -3.61 5.33 11.85
CA MET A 105 -3.30 5.51 13.27
C MET A 105 -3.14 4.16 13.98
N TYR A 106 -2.19 4.08 14.89
CA TYR A 106 -2.07 2.97 15.84
C TYR A 106 -2.88 3.29 17.10
N PHE A 107 -3.74 2.37 17.51
CA PHE A 107 -4.55 2.53 18.72
C PHE A 107 -4.13 1.53 19.80
N ALA A 108 -3.47 2.01 20.87
CA ALA A 108 -3.21 1.18 22.05
C ALA A 108 -4.53 0.78 22.75
N ASP A 109 -5.48 1.72 22.80
CA ASP A 109 -6.86 1.49 23.21
C ASP A 109 -7.77 1.66 21.98
N PRO A 110 -8.37 0.57 21.46
CA PRO A 110 -9.27 0.61 20.32
C PRO A 110 -10.45 1.57 20.49
N SER A 111 -10.90 1.87 21.70
CA SER A 111 -12.06 2.75 21.90
C SER A 111 -11.79 4.20 21.46
N LEU A 112 -10.52 4.62 21.42
CA LEU A 112 -10.13 5.97 21.02
C LEU A 112 -10.33 6.24 19.53
N GLN A 113 -10.42 5.20 18.70
CA GLN A 113 -10.54 5.36 17.25
C GLN A 113 -11.84 6.04 16.82
N TYR A 114 -12.86 6.04 17.69
CA TYR A 114 -14.15 6.67 17.45
C TYR A 114 -14.19 8.14 17.89
N ASP A 115 -13.12 8.68 18.48
CA ASP A 115 -12.99 10.12 18.70
C ASP A 115 -12.92 10.82 17.34
N MET A 116 -13.71 11.89 17.18
CA MET A 116 -13.81 12.65 15.93
C MET A 116 -12.45 13.13 15.43
N GLN A 117 -11.48 13.43 16.31
CA GLN A 117 -10.14 13.82 15.88
C GLN A 117 -9.42 12.69 15.12
N HIS A 118 -9.58 11.45 15.56
CA HIS A 118 -8.98 10.28 14.91
C HIS A 118 -9.75 9.89 13.66
N VAL A 119 -11.08 9.99 13.70
CA VAL A 119 -11.96 9.80 12.55
C VAL A 119 -11.59 10.76 11.42
N ASP A 120 -11.53 12.07 11.72
CA ASP A 120 -11.22 13.11 10.75
C ASP A 120 -9.81 12.92 10.17
N ARG A 121 -8.85 12.50 10.99
CA ARG A 121 -7.49 12.20 10.54
C ARG A 121 -7.48 11.07 9.52
N ASP A 122 -8.13 9.95 9.81
CA ASP A 122 -8.12 8.80 8.91
C ASP A 122 -8.93 9.04 7.64
N LEU A 123 -10.03 9.81 7.73
CA LEU A 123 -10.76 10.31 6.56
C LEU A 123 -9.90 11.23 5.70
N LEU A 124 -9.15 12.16 6.29
CA LEU A 124 -8.23 13.03 5.58
C LEU A 124 -7.14 12.23 4.87
N LYS A 125 -6.53 11.26 5.55
CA LYS A 125 -5.49 10.39 4.97
C LYS A 125 -6.04 9.60 3.77
N ALA A 126 -7.23 9.00 3.92
CA ALA A 126 -7.90 8.29 2.83
C ALA A 126 -8.23 9.22 1.67
N TYR A 127 -8.79 10.40 1.96
CA TYR A 127 -9.10 11.41 0.95
C TYR A 127 -7.86 11.83 0.16
N THR A 128 -6.77 12.22 0.83
CA THR A 128 -5.50 12.57 0.18
C THR A 128 -5.00 11.45 -0.72
N SER A 129 -5.12 10.20 -0.28
CA SER A 129 -4.61 9.02 -0.99
C SER A 129 -5.46 8.65 -2.22
N PHE A 130 -6.76 8.91 -2.15
CA PHE A 130 -7.72 8.51 -3.18
C PHE A 130 -8.15 9.65 -4.09
N TYR A 131 -7.69 10.87 -3.80
CA TYR A 131 -7.97 12.03 -4.63
C TYR A 131 -7.48 11.77 -6.07
N PRO A 132 -8.33 11.92 -7.09
CA PRO A 132 -7.96 11.66 -8.48
C PRO A 132 -6.74 12.49 -8.88
N GLN A 133 -5.72 11.82 -9.40
CA GLN A 133 -4.55 12.49 -9.97
C GLN A 133 -4.84 12.86 -11.44
N ASP A 134 -4.51 14.10 -11.84
CA ASP A 134 -4.68 14.63 -13.21
C ASP A 134 -3.90 13.84 -14.29
N THR A 135 -3.04 12.90 -13.87
CA THR A 135 -2.34 11.97 -14.77
C THR A 135 -3.28 10.97 -15.46
N LYS A 136 -4.56 10.90 -15.09
CA LYS A 136 -5.57 10.12 -15.82
C LYS A 136 -5.99 10.86 -17.09
N LYS A 137 -5.31 10.62 -18.21
CA LYS A 137 -5.93 10.80 -19.53
C LYS A 137 -6.88 9.63 -19.78
N GLU A 138 -8.18 9.96 -19.88
CA GLU A 138 -9.15 9.48 -20.89
C GLU A 138 -8.72 8.14 -21.52
N ASP A 139 -9.08 6.97 -21.00
CA ASP A 139 -10.24 6.21 -21.52
C ASP A 139 -10.64 5.00 -20.65
N ASP A 140 -9.98 4.74 -19.52
CA ASP A 140 -10.29 3.58 -18.68
C ASP A 140 -11.35 3.89 -17.62
N ALA A 141 -12.61 3.61 -17.97
CA ALA A 141 -13.79 3.67 -17.09
C ALA A 141 -13.73 2.75 -15.85
N TYR A 142 -12.58 2.14 -15.53
CA TYR A 142 -12.44 1.06 -14.54
C TYR A 142 -11.23 1.17 -13.60
N PHE A 143 -10.55 2.31 -13.51
CA PHE A 143 -9.46 2.47 -12.53
C PHE A 143 -10.01 2.70 -11.11
N GLY A 144 -10.36 1.59 -10.45
CA GLY A 144 -10.84 1.55 -9.07
C GLY A 144 -9.72 1.53 -8.04
N ILE A 145 -10.12 1.50 -6.76
CA ILE A 145 -9.22 1.35 -5.61
C ILE A 145 -9.30 -0.10 -5.14
N VAL A 146 -8.15 -0.74 -4.99
CA VAL A 146 -8.02 -2.09 -4.44
C VAL A 146 -7.38 -1.96 -3.07
N THR A 147 -8.19 -2.16 -2.05
CA THR A 147 -7.82 -2.02 -0.64
C THR A 147 -8.36 -3.21 0.17
N GLY A 148 -8.31 -3.11 1.49
CA GLY A 148 -8.78 -4.12 2.45
C GLY A 148 -8.79 -3.54 3.85
N SER A 149 -8.51 -4.35 4.87
CA SER A 149 -8.55 -3.97 6.28
C SER A 149 -7.37 -3.08 6.72
N TRP A 150 -7.26 -1.88 6.13
CA TRP A 150 -6.24 -0.87 6.39
C TRP A 150 -6.19 -0.52 7.89
N GLY A 151 -5.02 -0.66 8.51
CA GLY A 151 -4.83 -0.35 9.93
C GLY A 151 -5.47 -1.33 10.93
N CYS A 152 -6.10 -2.41 10.48
CA CYS A 152 -6.86 -3.30 11.37
C CYS A 152 -6.05 -4.49 11.92
N GLY A 153 -4.82 -4.66 11.46
CA GLY A 153 -3.90 -5.71 11.92
C GLY A 153 -3.05 -5.23 13.09
N ALA A 154 -1.76 -5.04 12.83
CA ALA A 154 -0.79 -4.55 13.81
C ALA A 154 -1.14 -3.17 14.42
N PHE A 155 -2.05 -2.42 13.77
CA PHE A 155 -2.44 -1.07 14.15
C PHE A 155 -3.73 -1.01 14.99
N ASN A 156 -4.36 -2.17 15.22
CA ASN A 156 -5.46 -2.35 16.17
C ASN A 156 -6.73 -1.52 15.86
N GLY A 157 -6.95 -1.19 14.59
CA GLY A 157 -8.19 -0.57 14.11
C GLY A 157 -9.34 -1.58 13.95
N ASP A 158 -10.56 -1.06 14.05
CA ASP A 158 -11.81 -1.76 13.78
C ASP A 158 -12.06 -1.85 12.28
N ARG A 159 -12.36 -3.07 11.81
CA ARG A 159 -12.59 -3.38 10.40
C ARG A 159 -13.92 -2.87 9.86
N GLU A 160 -14.93 -2.70 10.72
CA GLU A 160 -16.23 -2.21 10.27
C GLU A 160 -16.23 -0.68 10.11
N TRP A 161 -15.34 -0.01 10.85
CA TRP A 161 -15.12 1.42 10.78
C TRP A 161 -14.22 1.82 9.58
N LYS A 162 -13.17 1.05 9.32
CA LYS A 162 -12.15 1.34 8.30
C LYS A 162 -12.58 1.03 6.88
#